data_AF-A0A1E3X5G2-F1
#
_entry.id   AF-A0A1E3X5G2-F1
#
_cell.length_a   1.000
_cell.length_b   1.000
_cell.length_c   1.000
_cell.angle_alpha   90.00
_cell.angle_beta   90.00
_cell.angle_gamma   90.00
#
_symmetry.space_group_name_H-M   'P 1'
#
loop_
_entity.id
_entity.type
_entity.pdbx_description
1 polymer ?
#
loop_
_entity_poly.entity_id
_entity_poly.type
_entity_poly.pdbx_seq_one_letter_code
_entity_poly.pdbx_strand_id
1 'polypeptide(L)'
;MPILARSKLKKGLQIMSKKDYNKQIREFLEEWPISRLSELTLEDYTNNDKTSFIYWLEFKIGVGGIKGGSAYKFGIYKKKDSSIEKIPSYCDTDGEYAWKNKYGHNKDEAFKSVKNIVRKIAVNSRAGDFSDIDDMDFTISVKWKIAFLYNQNKVIPIFKPDVLGNIAISFGMDISNNVTVSKMQEYIFPHIPESMNTIQFAKEMWEKIWCWKKGIIYRKS
;
A
#
# COMPACT_ATOMS: atom_id res chain seq x y z
N MET A 1 -5.66 -28.97 -12.89
CA MET A 1 -4.34 -28.33 -12.60
C MET A 1 -3.26 -29.41 -12.56
N PRO A 2 -2.10 -29.22 -13.22
CA PRO A 2 -0.96 -30.11 -13.08
C PRO A 2 -0.44 -30.10 -11.63
N ILE A 3 0.01 -31.26 -11.16
CA ILE A 3 0.39 -31.55 -9.76
C ILE A 3 1.45 -30.54 -9.23
N LEU A 4 2.37 -30.12 -10.10
CA LEU A 4 3.40 -29.11 -9.80
C LEU A 4 2.87 -27.70 -9.52
N ALA A 5 1.78 -27.27 -10.19
CA ALA A 5 1.17 -25.96 -9.94
C ALA A 5 0.42 -25.95 -8.60
N ARG A 6 -0.26 -27.06 -8.26
CA ARG A 6 -0.92 -27.27 -6.97
C ARG A 6 0.09 -27.31 -5.81
N SER A 7 1.27 -27.92 -6.00
CA SER A 7 2.27 -28.00 -4.93
C SER A 7 2.93 -26.64 -4.63
N LYS A 8 3.22 -25.82 -5.67
CA LYS A 8 3.72 -24.45 -5.48
C LYS A 8 2.68 -23.53 -4.83
N LEU A 9 1.40 -23.65 -5.21
CA LEU A 9 0.27 -22.94 -4.56
C LEU A 9 0.12 -23.35 -3.09
N LYS A 10 0.11 -24.65 -2.79
CA LYS A 10 0.05 -25.15 -1.40
C LYS A 10 1.24 -24.70 -0.56
N LYS A 11 2.45 -24.72 -1.11
CA LYS A 11 3.66 -24.24 -0.42
C LYS A 11 3.62 -22.71 -0.19
N GLY A 12 3.09 -21.94 -1.16
CA GLY A 12 2.80 -20.52 -1.01
C GLY A 12 1.75 -20.23 0.07
N LEU A 13 0.65 -20.98 0.09
CA LEU A 13 -0.40 -20.89 1.12
C LEU A 13 0.11 -21.27 2.51
N GLN A 14 0.96 -22.29 2.62
CA GLN A 14 1.56 -22.75 3.87
C GLN A 14 2.62 -21.77 4.42
N ILE A 15 3.37 -21.10 3.54
CA ILE A 15 4.27 -19.99 3.92
C ILE A 15 3.44 -18.76 4.36
N MET A 16 2.29 -18.50 3.72
CA MET A 16 1.37 -17.43 4.11
C MET A 16 0.60 -17.72 5.39
N SER A 17 0.34 -18.99 5.75
CA SER A 17 -0.30 -19.36 7.03
C SER A 17 0.61 -19.22 8.24
N LYS A 18 1.88 -18.84 8.04
CA LYS A 18 2.88 -18.65 9.11
C LYS A 18 3.16 -17.17 9.44
N LYS A 19 2.59 -16.23 8.69
CA LYS A 19 2.77 -14.79 8.91
C LYS A 19 1.60 -14.23 9.72
N ASP A 20 1.89 -13.80 10.93
CA ASP A 20 0.93 -13.09 11.76
C ASP A 20 0.87 -11.62 11.36
N TYR A 21 0.07 -11.31 10.33
CA TYR A 21 -0.12 -9.95 9.85
C TYR A 21 -0.73 -9.03 10.91
N ASN A 22 -1.59 -9.56 11.78
CA ASN A 22 -2.19 -8.78 12.86
C ASN A 22 -1.12 -8.35 13.86
N LYS A 23 -0.18 -9.23 14.21
CA LYS A 23 0.99 -8.85 15.03
C LYS A 23 1.83 -7.77 14.35
N GLN A 24 2.16 -7.91 13.06
CA GLN A 24 2.93 -6.89 12.34
C GLN A 24 2.26 -5.53 12.34
N ILE A 25 0.93 -5.48 12.19
CA ILE A 25 0.20 -4.22 12.18
C ILE A 25 0.09 -3.64 13.60
N ARG A 26 -0.10 -4.47 14.63
CA ARG A 26 -0.04 -3.97 16.04
C ARG A 26 1.31 -3.34 16.34
N GLU A 27 2.41 -4.04 16.05
CA GLU A 27 3.77 -3.51 16.23
C GLU A 27 3.97 -2.21 15.43
N PHE A 28 3.39 -2.10 14.23
CA PHE A 28 3.45 -0.87 13.44
C PHE A 28 2.68 0.28 14.11
N LEU A 29 1.49 0.01 14.64
CA LEU A 29 0.66 1.03 15.28
C LEU A 29 1.19 1.46 16.66
N GLU A 30 1.92 0.56 17.34
CA GLU A 30 2.68 0.87 18.56
C GLU A 30 3.87 1.78 18.25
N GLU A 31 4.64 1.47 17.19
CA GLU A 31 5.79 2.30 16.79
C GLU A 31 5.34 3.63 16.17
N TRP A 32 4.32 3.61 15.32
CA TRP A 32 3.86 4.76 14.53
C TRP A 32 2.39 5.10 14.82
N PRO A 33 2.02 5.48 16.05
CA PRO A 33 0.68 5.97 16.32
C PRO A 33 0.43 7.29 15.56
N ILE A 34 -0.85 7.60 15.26
CA ILE A 34 -1.22 8.83 14.52
C ILE A 34 -0.63 10.09 15.20
N SER A 35 -0.59 10.11 16.54
CA SER A 35 -0.02 11.20 17.32
C SER A 35 1.48 11.42 17.05
N ARG A 36 2.26 10.37 16.80
CA ARG A 36 3.69 10.49 16.48
C ARG A 36 3.93 11.05 15.07
N LEU A 37 2.95 10.92 14.15
CA LEU A 37 3.12 11.39 12.77
C LEU A 37 3.34 12.91 12.66
N SER A 38 2.82 13.70 13.61
CA SER A 38 3.12 15.15 13.67
C SER A 38 4.53 15.47 14.12
N GLU A 39 5.22 14.53 14.76
CA GLU A 39 6.56 14.69 15.32
C GLU A 39 7.65 13.98 14.50
N LEU A 40 7.26 13.21 13.47
CA LEU A 40 8.20 12.53 12.56
C LEU A 40 9.38 13.42 12.17
N THR A 41 10.58 12.96 12.46
CA THR A 41 11.81 13.51 11.88
C THR A 41 12.04 12.91 10.49
N LEU A 42 12.94 13.51 9.71
CA LEU A 42 13.29 12.96 8.40
C LEU A 42 13.94 11.57 8.53
N GLU A 43 14.77 11.37 9.55
CA GLU A 43 15.42 10.07 9.83
C GLU A 43 14.40 9.01 10.28
N ASP A 44 13.38 9.38 11.06
CA ASP A 44 12.25 8.49 11.37
C ASP A 44 11.51 8.07 10.08
N TYR A 45 11.32 9.02 9.17
CA TYR A 45 10.59 8.76 7.94
C TYR A 45 11.36 7.86 6.99
N THR A 46 12.65 8.11 6.81
CA THR A 46 13.53 7.39 5.89
C THR A 46 14.97 7.30 6.40
N ASN A 47 15.51 6.09 6.47
CA ASN A 47 16.88 5.81 6.86
C ASN A 47 17.41 4.50 6.25
N ASN A 48 18.70 4.22 6.45
CA ASN A 48 19.34 2.99 5.97
C ASN A 48 19.36 1.86 7.03
N ASP A 49 18.91 2.13 8.25
CA ASP A 49 18.98 1.21 9.40
C ASP A 49 17.80 0.23 9.50
N LYS A 50 16.93 0.21 8.50
CA LYS A 50 15.75 -0.69 8.44
C LYS A 50 14.75 -0.46 9.59
N THR A 51 14.76 0.74 10.18
CA THR A 51 13.86 1.13 11.27
C THR A 51 12.81 2.15 10.82
N SER A 52 13.09 2.89 9.75
CA SER A 52 12.23 4.00 9.27
C SER A 52 10.82 3.60 8.88
N PHE A 53 9.90 4.57 8.94
CA PHE A 53 8.51 4.45 8.54
C PHE A 53 8.36 3.81 7.14
N ILE A 54 9.10 4.28 6.13
CA ILE A 54 9.03 3.70 4.78
C ILE A 54 9.50 2.24 4.75
N TYR A 55 10.47 1.87 5.58
CA TYR A 55 10.94 0.49 5.68
C TYR A 55 9.86 -0.42 6.24
N TRP A 56 9.10 0.05 7.24
CA TRP A 56 7.94 -0.68 7.75
C TRP A 56 6.90 -0.92 6.66
N LEU A 57 6.55 0.14 5.92
CA LEU A 57 5.56 0.07 4.84
C LEU A 57 5.97 -0.92 3.73
N GLU A 58 7.24 -0.91 3.33
CA GLU A 58 7.71 -1.70 2.18
C GLU A 58 8.11 -3.13 2.55
N PHE A 59 8.84 -3.30 3.66
CA PHE A 59 9.54 -4.54 3.95
C PHE A 59 9.01 -5.29 5.17
N LYS A 60 8.72 -4.59 6.27
CA LYS A 60 8.31 -5.24 7.53
C LYS A 60 6.88 -5.76 7.48
N ILE A 61 5.96 -5.01 6.89
CA ILE A 61 4.54 -5.37 6.83
C ILE A 61 4.21 -6.09 5.52
N GLY A 62 4.01 -7.41 5.61
CA GLY A 62 3.89 -8.27 4.44
C GLY A 62 2.54 -8.22 3.71
N VAL A 63 1.45 -7.93 4.43
CA VAL A 63 0.09 -7.88 3.85
C VAL A 63 -0.05 -6.70 2.88
N GLY A 64 -0.65 -6.89 1.70
CA GLY A 64 -0.76 -5.82 0.70
C GLY A 64 0.60 -5.24 0.30
N GLY A 65 1.58 -6.11 0.01
CA GLY A 65 2.96 -5.70 -0.23
C GLY A 65 3.12 -4.68 -1.38
N ILE A 66 3.97 -3.68 -1.15
CA ILE A 66 4.26 -2.58 -2.10
C ILE A 66 5.73 -2.57 -2.55
N LYS A 67 6.41 -3.71 -2.47
CA LYS A 67 7.82 -3.88 -2.81
C LYS A 67 8.09 -3.63 -4.29
N GLY A 68 9.30 -3.15 -4.58
CA GLY A 68 9.79 -2.93 -5.94
C GLY A 68 9.39 -1.58 -6.52
N GLY A 69 9.89 -1.28 -7.71
CA GLY A 69 9.81 0.06 -8.28
C GLY A 69 10.79 1.04 -7.61
N SER A 70 10.69 2.31 -7.99
CA SER A 70 11.61 3.34 -7.50
C SER A 70 11.22 3.86 -6.10
N ALA A 71 12.24 4.18 -5.28
CA ALA A 71 12.07 4.82 -3.98
C ALA A 71 11.42 6.22 -4.07
N TYR A 72 11.43 6.87 -5.25
CA TYR A 72 10.68 8.10 -5.50
C TYR A 72 9.17 7.97 -5.22
N LYS A 73 8.62 6.74 -5.14
CA LYS A 73 7.21 6.51 -4.75
C LYS A 73 6.87 7.03 -3.35
N PHE A 74 7.85 7.15 -2.47
CA PHE A 74 7.70 7.69 -1.11
C PHE A 74 7.81 9.22 -1.06
N GLY A 75 8.12 9.86 -2.18
CA GLY A 75 8.18 11.31 -2.29
C GLY A 75 9.49 11.94 -1.84
N ILE A 76 10.06 11.52 -0.71
CA ILE A 76 11.44 11.79 -0.28
C ILE A 76 12.05 10.53 0.33
N TYR A 77 13.33 10.25 0.08
CA TYR A 77 14.03 9.11 0.66
C TYR A 77 15.54 9.37 0.82
N LYS A 78 16.14 8.67 1.79
CA LYS A 78 17.59 8.63 2.01
C LYS A 78 18.24 7.71 1.00
N LYS A 79 19.24 8.19 0.28
CA LYS A 79 19.98 7.40 -0.70
C LYS A 79 20.85 6.36 0.01
N LYS A 80 21.06 5.20 -0.64
CA LYS A 80 21.98 4.18 -0.15
C LYS A 80 23.42 4.46 -0.55
N ASP A 81 23.62 4.97 -1.77
CA ASP A 81 24.93 5.34 -2.30
C ASP A 81 24.92 6.80 -2.77
N SER A 82 26.06 7.46 -2.61
CA SER A 82 26.31 8.83 -3.08
C SER A 82 26.54 8.91 -4.59
N SER A 83 26.54 7.78 -5.31
CA SER A 83 26.67 7.78 -6.76
C SER A 83 25.55 8.61 -7.39
N ILE A 84 25.94 9.42 -8.37
CA ILE A 84 25.04 10.25 -9.14
C ILE A 84 24.36 9.31 -10.14
N GLU A 85 23.36 8.56 -9.69
CA GLU A 85 22.35 8.07 -10.64
C GLU A 85 21.79 9.27 -11.39
N LYS A 86 21.53 9.12 -12.69
CA LYS A 86 20.89 10.16 -13.49
C LYS A 86 19.55 10.51 -12.84
N ILE A 87 19.49 11.67 -12.18
CA ILE A 87 18.32 12.13 -11.47
C ILE A 87 17.25 12.49 -12.50
N PRO A 88 16.03 11.92 -12.41
CA PRO A 88 14.95 12.33 -13.29
C PRO A 88 14.68 13.82 -13.17
N SER A 89 14.27 14.49 -14.26
CA SER A 89 14.02 15.94 -14.27
C SER A 89 12.93 16.42 -13.30
N TYR A 90 12.09 15.50 -12.80
CA TYR A 90 11.04 15.77 -11.82
C TYR A 90 11.49 15.50 -10.37
N CYS A 91 12.79 15.27 -10.15
CA CYS A 91 13.39 15.01 -8.87
C CYS A 91 14.62 15.89 -8.62
N ASP A 92 14.87 16.17 -7.34
CA ASP A 92 16.00 16.92 -6.83
C ASP A 92 16.72 16.09 -5.75
N THR A 93 17.95 16.48 -5.42
CA THR A 93 18.78 15.84 -4.39
C THR A 93 19.68 16.87 -3.71
N ASP A 94 20.00 16.67 -2.43
CA ASP A 94 21.13 17.35 -1.76
C ASP A 94 22.39 16.48 -1.71
N GLY A 95 22.27 15.22 -2.15
CA GLY A 95 23.36 14.23 -2.23
C GLY A 95 23.15 13.08 -1.25
N GLU A 96 22.48 13.36 -0.12
CA GLU A 96 22.10 12.38 0.90
C GLU A 96 20.64 11.93 0.73
N TYR A 97 19.74 12.87 0.42
CA TYR A 97 18.32 12.63 0.19
C TYR A 97 17.94 13.03 -1.23
N ALA A 98 16.97 12.31 -1.79
CA ALA A 98 16.33 12.66 -3.05
C ALA A 98 14.82 12.78 -2.87
N TRP A 99 14.20 13.74 -3.55
CA TRP A 99 12.76 14.00 -3.48
C TRP A 99 12.19 14.38 -4.85
N LYS A 100 10.86 14.30 -4.99
CA LYS A 100 10.15 14.85 -6.16
C LYS A 100 9.93 16.35 -5.99
N ASN A 101 10.19 17.13 -7.04
CA ASN A 101 10.19 18.61 -7.01
C ASN A 101 8.83 19.18 -6.60
N LYS A 102 7.74 18.47 -6.92
CA LYS A 102 6.38 18.85 -6.53
C LYS A 102 6.13 18.94 -5.02
N TYR A 103 7.02 18.38 -4.19
CA TYR A 103 6.86 18.43 -2.73
C TYR A 103 7.62 19.59 -2.09
N GLY A 104 8.58 20.22 -2.77
CA GLY A 104 9.35 21.34 -2.23
C GLY A 104 10.62 21.60 -3.03
N HIS A 105 11.19 22.79 -2.85
CA HIS A 105 12.41 23.22 -3.55
C HIS A 105 13.69 22.73 -2.87
N ASN A 106 13.59 22.30 -1.61
CA ASN A 106 14.68 21.74 -0.83
C ASN A 106 14.19 20.55 0.02
N LYS A 107 15.14 19.85 0.63
CA LYS A 107 14.89 18.69 1.50
C LYS A 107 13.85 18.96 2.59
N ASP A 108 13.94 20.08 3.28
CA ASP A 108 13.11 20.37 4.45
C ASP A 108 11.67 20.69 4.03
N GLU A 109 11.50 21.47 2.96
CA GLU A 109 10.19 21.71 2.36
C GLU A 109 9.54 20.42 1.85
N ALA A 110 10.30 19.62 1.11
CA ALA A 110 9.83 18.34 0.58
C ALA A 110 9.41 17.39 1.71
N PHE A 111 10.23 17.30 2.77
CA PHE A 111 9.90 16.50 3.93
C PHE A 111 8.65 17.02 4.65
N LYS A 112 8.54 18.33 4.89
CA LYS A 112 7.38 18.95 5.54
C LYS A 112 6.08 18.64 4.77
N SER A 113 6.12 18.74 3.44
CA SER A 113 4.98 18.41 2.57
C SER A 113 4.62 16.92 2.67
N VAL A 114 5.59 16.02 2.51
CA VAL A 114 5.37 14.56 2.58
C VAL A 114 4.86 14.14 3.96
N LYS A 115 5.44 14.66 5.04
CA LYS A 115 5.00 14.43 6.42
C LYS A 115 3.54 14.84 6.62
N ASN A 116 3.14 16.01 6.11
CA ASN A 116 1.76 16.46 6.20
C ASN A 116 0.80 15.56 5.41
N ILE A 117 1.19 15.11 4.21
CA ILE A 117 0.42 14.15 3.40
C ILE A 117 0.22 12.84 4.16
N VAL A 118 1.31 12.23 4.66
CA VAL A 118 1.26 10.96 5.43
C VAL A 118 0.33 11.08 6.63
N ARG A 119 0.45 12.17 7.40
CA ARG A 119 -0.42 12.46 8.55
C ARG A 119 -1.89 12.57 8.12
N LYS A 120 -2.19 13.33 7.05
CA LYS A 120 -3.56 13.49 6.55
C LYS A 120 -4.16 12.16 6.09
N ILE A 121 -3.41 11.32 5.37
CA ILE A 121 -3.87 9.98 4.97
C ILE A 121 -4.25 9.16 6.20
N ALA A 122 -3.42 9.16 7.24
CA ALA A 122 -3.69 8.40 8.47
C ALA A 122 -4.93 8.90 9.21
N VAL A 123 -5.08 10.22 9.35
CA VAL A 123 -6.24 10.86 10.01
C VAL A 123 -7.53 10.58 9.23
N ASN A 124 -7.54 10.85 7.92
CA ASN A 124 -8.71 10.65 7.08
C ASN A 124 -9.09 9.17 7.02
N SER A 125 -8.10 8.26 6.95
CA SER A 125 -8.39 6.83 7.01
C SER A 125 -9.05 6.43 8.33
N ARG A 126 -8.57 6.94 9.46
CA ARG A 126 -9.16 6.66 10.78
C ARG A 126 -10.59 7.19 10.89
N ALA A 127 -10.87 8.34 10.30
CA ALA A 127 -12.20 8.95 10.26
C ALA A 127 -13.16 8.25 9.27
N GLY A 128 -12.63 7.56 8.25
CA GLY A 128 -13.41 6.96 7.17
C GLY A 128 -13.59 7.90 5.96
N ASP A 129 -12.88 9.02 5.93
CA ASP A 129 -12.93 10.04 4.87
C ASP A 129 -12.08 9.61 3.67
N PHE A 130 -12.47 8.51 3.03
CA PHE A 130 -11.68 7.86 1.99
C PHE A 130 -11.61 8.63 0.66
N SER A 131 -12.63 9.44 0.36
CA SER A 131 -12.64 10.34 -0.81
C SER A 131 -11.46 11.31 -0.77
N ASP A 132 -11.19 11.89 0.39
CA ASP A 132 -10.09 12.83 0.56
C ASP A 132 -8.72 12.18 0.31
N ILE A 133 -8.60 10.87 0.58
CA ILE A 133 -7.37 10.12 0.30
C ILE A 133 -7.18 9.94 -1.22
N ASP A 134 -8.26 9.82 -2.00
CA ASP A 134 -8.16 9.74 -3.45
C ASP A 134 -7.59 11.03 -4.05
N ASP A 135 -8.00 12.19 -3.54
CA ASP A 135 -7.58 13.50 -4.04
C ASP A 135 -6.15 13.88 -3.63
N MET A 136 -5.57 13.19 -2.64
CA MET A 136 -4.18 13.44 -2.24
C MET A 136 -3.19 13.02 -3.33
N ASP A 137 -2.33 13.96 -3.70
CA ASP A 137 -1.23 13.75 -4.63
C ASP A 137 -0.07 12.98 -3.99
N PHE A 138 -0.27 11.66 -3.91
CA PHE A 138 0.72 10.72 -3.42
C PHE A 138 0.62 9.40 -4.18
N THR A 139 1.67 8.59 -4.16
CA THR A 139 1.65 7.32 -4.89
C THR A 139 0.51 6.44 -4.40
N ILE A 140 -0.38 6.01 -5.30
CA ILE A 140 -1.61 5.27 -4.99
C ILE A 140 -1.36 4.07 -4.06
N SER A 141 -0.37 3.24 -4.38
CA SER A 141 -0.07 2.06 -3.56
C SER A 141 0.37 2.42 -2.14
N VAL A 142 1.08 3.53 -1.97
CA VAL A 142 1.59 3.98 -0.67
C VAL A 142 0.47 4.61 0.15
N LYS A 143 -0.36 5.48 -0.43
CA LYS A 143 -1.47 6.10 0.30
C LYS A 143 -2.48 5.06 0.80
N TRP A 144 -2.85 4.10 -0.03
CA TRP A 144 -3.80 3.05 0.39
C TRP A 144 -3.18 2.03 1.34
N LYS A 145 -1.86 1.79 1.27
CA LYS A 145 -1.14 1.04 2.30
C LYS A 145 -1.21 1.74 3.66
N ILE A 146 -0.92 3.03 3.72
CA ILE A 146 -1.03 3.82 4.96
C ILE A 146 -2.48 3.80 5.46
N ALA A 147 -3.44 4.05 4.58
CA ALA A 147 -4.86 4.02 4.93
C ALA A 147 -5.26 2.68 5.58
N PHE A 148 -4.88 1.56 4.96
CA PHE A 148 -5.13 0.22 5.50
C PHE A 148 -4.57 0.02 6.90
N LEU A 149 -3.33 0.45 7.16
CA LEU A 149 -2.71 0.24 8.48
C LEU A 149 -3.43 0.98 9.59
N TYR A 150 -3.96 2.18 9.31
CA TYR A 150 -4.72 2.97 10.27
C TYR A 150 -6.23 2.66 10.31
N ASN A 151 -6.76 1.89 9.35
CA ASN A 151 -8.16 1.44 9.33
C ASN A 151 -8.34 0.06 8.66
N GLN A 152 -7.83 -0.97 9.33
CA GLN A 152 -7.84 -2.37 8.83
C GLN A 152 -9.26 -2.92 8.63
N ASN A 153 -10.22 -2.40 9.38
CA ASN A 153 -11.61 -2.87 9.38
C ASN A 153 -12.44 -2.26 8.26
N LYS A 154 -11.91 -1.30 7.49
CA LYS A 154 -12.66 -0.61 6.42
C LYS A 154 -11.91 -0.56 5.09
N VAL A 155 -10.63 -0.92 5.08
CA VAL A 155 -9.80 -0.91 3.86
C VAL A 155 -9.34 -2.33 3.54
N ILE A 156 -9.56 -2.77 2.31
CA ILE A 156 -9.10 -4.06 1.80
C ILE A 156 -7.65 -3.89 1.32
N PRO A 157 -6.69 -4.73 1.74
CA PRO A 157 -5.27 -4.55 1.44
C PRO A 157 -4.88 -4.95 -0.01
N ILE A 158 -5.54 -4.32 -0.98
CA ILE A 158 -5.33 -4.46 -2.43
C ILE A 158 -5.16 -3.06 -3.02
N PHE A 159 -3.91 -2.64 -3.21
CA PHE A 159 -3.56 -1.25 -3.53
C PHE A 159 -3.20 -1.02 -4.99
N LYS A 160 -3.53 -2.00 -5.84
CA LYS A 160 -3.37 -1.93 -7.29
C LYS A 160 -4.75 -1.64 -7.89
N PRO A 161 -4.99 -0.45 -8.48
CA PRO A 161 -6.31 -0.07 -8.98
C PRO A 161 -6.87 -1.05 -10.01
N ASP A 162 -6.03 -1.59 -10.89
CA ASP A 162 -6.43 -2.59 -11.88
C ASP A 162 -6.92 -3.89 -11.22
N VAL A 163 -6.25 -4.34 -10.16
CA VAL A 163 -6.63 -5.56 -9.44
C VAL A 163 -7.90 -5.34 -8.64
N LEU A 164 -7.99 -4.21 -7.94
CA LEU A 164 -9.17 -3.85 -7.17
C LEU A 164 -10.39 -3.68 -8.07
N GLY A 165 -10.22 -3.02 -9.23
CA GLY A 165 -11.26 -2.86 -10.24
C GLY A 165 -11.75 -4.20 -10.79
N ASN A 166 -10.86 -5.14 -11.09
CA ASN A 166 -11.26 -6.49 -11.50
C ASN A 166 -12.10 -7.21 -10.43
N ILE A 167 -11.82 -6.97 -9.15
CA ILE A 167 -12.64 -7.53 -8.05
C ILE A 167 -14.01 -6.87 -8.03
N ALA A 168 -14.07 -5.54 -8.11
CA ALA A 168 -15.34 -4.82 -8.14
C ALA A 168 -16.21 -5.25 -9.33
N ILE A 169 -15.64 -5.40 -10.52
CA ILE A 169 -16.32 -5.94 -11.71
C ILE A 169 -16.85 -7.35 -11.45
N SER A 170 -16.10 -8.21 -10.75
CA SER A 170 -16.57 -9.55 -10.41
C SER A 170 -17.79 -9.58 -9.48
N PHE A 171 -18.05 -8.47 -8.77
CA PHE A 171 -19.25 -8.22 -7.97
C PHE A 171 -20.29 -7.37 -8.71
N GLY A 172 -20.15 -7.17 -10.02
CA GLY A 172 -21.12 -6.47 -10.85
C GLY A 172 -20.96 -4.95 -10.89
N MET A 173 -19.86 -4.38 -10.38
CA MET A 173 -19.62 -2.94 -10.53
C MET A 173 -19.39 -2.60 -12.00
N ASP A 174 -20.15 -1.64 -12.52
CA ASP A 174 -19.83 -1.01 -13.79
C ASP A 174 -18.69 0.01 -13.58
N ILE A 175 -17.51 -0.33 -14.11
CA ILE A 175 -16.37 0.57 -14.10
C ILE A 175 -16.37 1.35 -15.41
N SER A 176 -17.17 2.41 -15.43
CA SER A 176 -17.00 3.49 -16.39
C SER A 176 -15.75 4.34 -16.05
N ASN A 177 -15.34 5.22 -16.96
CA ASN A 177 -14.12 6.02 -16.76
C ASN A 177 -14.19 6.84 -15.45
N ASN A 178 -13.08 6.85 -14.69
CA ASN A 178 -12.84 7.64 -13.47
C ASN A 178 -13.45 7.13 -12.15
N VAL A 179 -13.72 5.84 -11.99
CA VAL A 179 -14.01 5.29 -10.65
C VAL A 179 -12.74 5.35 -9.78
N THR A 180 -12.87 5.98 -8.61
CA THR A 180 -11.77 6.17 -7.66
C THR A 180 -11.53 4.91 -6.81
N VAL A 181 -10.39 4.85 -6.11
CA VAL A 181 -10.07 3.66 -5.29
C VAL A 181 -10.99 3.56 -4.08
N SER A 182 -11.37 4.68 -3.45
CA SER A 182 -12.37 4.67 -2.36
C SER A 182 -13.69 4.08 -2.80
N LYS A 183 -14.21 4.47 -3.97
CA LYS A 183 -15.46 3.95 -4.51
C LYS A 183 -15.39 2.44 -4.79
N MET A 184 -14.27 1.95 -5.30
CA MET A 184 -14.07 0.51 -5.47
C MET A 184 -14.01 -0.22 -4.12
N GLN A 185 -13.29 0.33 -3.13
CA GLN A 185 -13.25 -0.24 -1.78
C GLN A 185 -14.65 -0.31 -1.16
N GLU A 186 -15.39 0.80 -1.20
CA GLU A 186 -16.75 0.92 -0.67
C GLU A 186 -17.71 -0.04 -1.37
N TYR A 187 -17.64 -0.19 -2.69
CA TYR A 187 -18.46 -1.13 -3.42
C TYR A 187 -18.17 -2.58 -3.04
N ILE A 188 -16.89 -2.96 -2.87
CA ILE A 188 -16.50 -4.33 -2.54
C ILE A 188 -16.81 -4.67 -1.07
N PHE A 189 -16.74 -3.69 -0.16
CA PHE A 189 -16.76 -3.92 1.28
C PHE A 189 -18.00 -4.71 1.78
N PRO A 190 -19.24 -4.44 1.34
CA PRO A 190 -20.43 -5.21 1.74
C PRO A 190 -20.42 -6.67 1.27
N HIS A 191 -19.57 -7.04 0.31
CA HIS A 191 -19.45 -8.41 -0.17
C HIS A 191 -18.44 -9.26 0.63
N ILE A 192 -17.80 -8.68 1.65
CA ILE A 192 -16.93 -9.43 2.56
C ILE A 192 -17.82 -10.29 3.48
N PRO A 193 -17.66 -11.63 3.50
CA PRO A 193 -18.43 -12.48 4.42
C PRO A 193 -18.18 -12.10 5.87
N GLU A 194 -19.21 -12.14 6.72
CA GLU A 194 -19.11 -11.78 8.15
C GLU A 194 -18.06 -12.60 8.92
N SER A 195 -17.75 -13.81 8.45
CA SER A 195 -16.73 -14.70 9.02
C SER A 195 -15.29 -14.32 8.65
N MET A 196 -15.09 -13.31 7.80
CA MET A 196 -13.79 -12.90 7.29
C MET A 196 -13.47 -11.45 7.63
N ASN A 197 -12.20 -11.19 7.95
CA ASN A 197 -11.65 -9.84 7.93
C ASN A 197 -11.12 -9.46 6.53
N THR A 198 -10.78 -8.19 6.36
CA THR A 198 -10.26 -7.64 5.09
C THR A 198 -8.99 -8.34 4.58
N ILE A 199 -8.12 -8.83 5.49
CA ILE A 199 -6.89 -9.55 5.14
C ILE A 199 -7.21 -10.93 4.57
N GLN A 200 -8.10 -11.68 5.23
CA GLN A 200 -8.57 -12.99 4.76
C GLN A 200 -9.25 -12.87 3.41
N PHE A 201 -10.19 -11.92 3.28
CA PHE A 201 -10.87 -11.64 2.04
C PHE A 201 -9.91 -11.31 0.90
N ALA A 202 -8.96 -10.39 1.14
CA ALA A 202 -7.97 -10.02 0.12
C ALA A 202 -7.14 -11.22 -0.35
N LYS A 203 -6.75 -12.11 0.56
CA LYS A 203 -6.03 -13.34 0.23
C LYS A 203 -6.85 -14.23 -0.71
N GLU A 204 -8.13 -14.46 -0.40
CA GLU A 204 -9.00 -15.26 -1.26
C GLU A 204 -9.20 -14.65 -2.64
N MET A 205 -9.40 -13.32 -2.72
CA MET A 205 -9.55 -12.64 -4.00
C MET A 205 -8.29 -12.75 -4.86
N TRP A 206 -7.10 -12.63 -4.26
CA TRP A 206 -5.84 -12.82 -4.98
C TRP A 206 -5.69 -14.23 -5.56
N GLU A 207 -6.09 -15.26 -4.80
CA GLU A 207 -6.07 -16.65 -5.28
C GLU A 207 -7.03 -16.84 -6.46
N LYS A 208 -8.25 -16.27 -6.39
CA LYS A 208 -9.24 -16.31 -7.46
C LYS A 208 -8.74 -15.61 -8.73
N ILE A 209 -8.23 -14.39 -8.62
CA ILE A 209 -7.70 -13.61 -9.76
C ILE A 209 -6.50 -14.31 -10.40
N TRP A 210 -5.60 -14.87 -9.60
CA TRP A 210 -4.44 -15.59 -10.12
C TRP A 210 -4.85 -16.85 -10.91
N CYS A 211 -5.87 -17.57 -10.43
CA CYS A 211 -6.44 -18.70 -11.16
C CYS A 211 -7.15 -18.26 -12.46
N TRP A 212 -7.83 -17.10 -12.45
CA TRP A 212 -8.47 -16.52 -13.63
C TRP A 212 -7.44 -16.13 -14.71
N LYS A 213 -6.35 -15.44 -14.34
CA LYS A 213 -5.27 -15.07 -15.27
C LYS A 213 -4.56 -16.26 -15.91
N LYS A 214 -4.68 -17.46 -15.33
CA LYS A 214 -4.13 -18.71 -15.87
C LYS A 214 -5.16 -19.59 -16.58
N GLY A 215 -6.40 -19.14 -16.74
CA GLY A 215 -7.48 -19.92 -17.35
C GLY A 215 -7.87 -21.17 -16.55
N ILE A 216 -7.60 -21.19 -15.23
CA ILE A 216 -7.80 -22.39 -14.39
C ILE A 216 -9.24 -22.49 -13.85
N ILE A 217 -9.97 -21.38 -13.82
CA ILE A 217 -11.39 -21.37 -13.45
C ILE A 217 -12.18 -21.36 -14.77
N TYR A 218 -12.82 -22.49 -15.08
CA TYR A 218 -13.80 -22.57 -16.16
C TYR A 218 -14.87 -21.51 -15.93
N ARG A 219 -15.17 -20.70 -16.95
CA ARG A 219 -16.41 -19.93 -17.00
C ARG A 219 -17.54 -20.92 -16.74
N LYS A 220 -18.27 -20.76 -15.63
CA LYS A 220 -19.64 -21.26 -15.58
C LYS A 220 -20.39 -20.40 -16.58
N SER A 221 -20.60 -20.98 -17.77
CA SER A 221 -21.71 -20.69 -18.66
C SER A 221 -23.02 -20.79 -17.89
#